data_AF-A0A510UNY9-F1
#
_entry.id   AF-A0A510UNY9-F1
#
_cell.length_a   1.000
_cell.length_b   1.000
_cell.length_c   1.000
_cell.angle_alpha   90.00
_cell.angle_beta   90.00
_cell.angle_gamma   90.00
#
_symmetry.space_group_name_H-M   'P 1'
#
loop_
_entity.id
_entity.type
_entity.pdbx_description
1 polymer ?
#
loop_
_entity_poly.entity_id
_entity_poly.type
_entity_poly.pdbx_seq_one_letter_code
_entity_poly.pdbx_strand_id
1 'polypeptide(L)'
;MGSKIVDRYIVYFIQGEITQKIKIGQTRGMVDERMSELQTGSPDQLVHLGSYIGHELTEDDLRKKFKSHLSHGEWFYPNTDIYDFISKNCIKDIQAIYHTYDQIEKGSLTFEEAMSLGEERLVSDSKKYMDEVVKSISF
;
A
#
# COMPACT_ATOMS: atom_id res chain seq x y z
N MET A 1 13.39 -22.00 19.16
CA MET A 1 13.54 -20.54 18.97
C MET A 1 12.95 -20.21 17.60
N GLY A 2 11.62 -20.21 17.46
CA GLY A 2 10.98 -19.86 16.19
C GLY A 2 11.03 -18.34 16.07
N SER A 3 11.64 -17.81 15.02
CA SER A 3 11.52 -16.38 14.70
C SER A 3 10.04 -16.04 14.71
N LYS A 4 9.64 -15.08 15.55
CA LYS A 4 8.32 -14.48 15.45
C LYS A 4 8.19 -13.99 14.00
N ILE A 5 7.27 -14.60 13.25
CA ILE A 5 6.83 -14.06 11.97
C ILE A 5 6.33 -12.66 12.31
N VAL A 6 7.03 -11.64 11.82
CA VAL A 6 6.54 -10.26 11.96
C VAL A 6 5.30 -10.20 11.10
N ASP A 7 4.13 -10.06 11.73
CA ASP A 7 2.87 -9.88 11.02
C ASP A 7 3.04 -8.70 10.07
N ARG A 8 2.87 -8.94 8.77
CA ARG A 8 2.99 -7.90 7.76
C ARG A 8 1.68 -7.17 7.62
N TYR A 9 1.80 -5.86 7.43
CA TYR A 9 0.68 -4.95 7.22
C TYR A 9 0.87 -4.24 5.89
N ILE A 10 -0.22 -3.94 5.21
CA ILE A 10 -0.18 -3.03 4.07
C ILE A 10 -0.63 -1.67 4.57
N VAL A 11 0.28 -0.69 4.49
CA VAL A 11 -0.03 0.72 4.70
C VAL A 11 -0.52 1.28 3.38
N TYR A 12 -1.64 1.98 3.37
CA TYR A 12 -2.20 2.62 2.20
C TYR A 12 -2.31 4.13 2.39
N PHE A 13 -2.16 4.84 1.29
CA PHE A 13 -2.38 6.27 1.16
C PHE A 13 -3.59 6.47 0.25
N ILE A 14 -4.59 7.18 0.75
CA ILE A 14 -5.76 7.57 -0.04
C ILE A 14 -6.01 9.07 0.09
N GLN A 15 -6.62 9.67 -0.91
CA GLN A 15 -6.90 11.10 -0.94
C GLN A 15 -8.38 11.36 -1.29
N GLY A 16 -8.99 12.30 -0.57
CA GLY A 16 -10.28 12.84 -0.97
C GLY A 16 -10.15 13.79 -2.16
N GLU A 17 -10.93 13.59 -3.23
CA GLU A 17 -10.85 14.42 -4.43
C GLU A 17 -11.22 15.89 -4.20
N ILE A 18 -12.20 16.17 -3.34
CA ILE A 18 -12.64 17.54 -3.07
C ILE A 18 -11.83 18.16 -1.94
N THR A 19 -11.68 17.43 -0.83
CA THR A 19 -10.99 17.94 0.37
C THR A 19 -9.49 18.00 0.20
N GLN A 20 -8.94 17.23 -0.76
CA GLN A 20 -7.51 17.05 -1.01
C GLN A 20 -6.72 16.49 0.18
N LYS A 21 -7.39 16.10 1.27
CA LYS A 21 -6.76 15.53 2.46
C LYS A 21 -6.31 14.11 2.17
N ILE A 22 -5.14 13.75 2.69
CA ILE A 22 -4.55 12.43 2.54
C ILE A 22 -4.75 11.66 3.82
N LYS A 23 -5.31 10.45 3.74
CA LYS A 23 -5.35 9.50 4.85
C LYS A 23 -4.17 8.54 4.73
N ILE A 24 -3.53 8.28 5.86
CA ILE A 24 -2.57 7.18 6.03
C ILE A 24 -3.26 6.14 6.91
N GLY A 25 -3.46 4.93 6.39
CA GLY A 25 -4.06 3.84 7.14
C GLY A 25 -3.34 2.53 6.90
N GLN A 26 -3.66 1.52 7.69
CA GLN A 26 -3.10 0.18 7.55
C GLN A 26 -4.18 -0.91 7.56
N THR A 27 -3.87 -2.06 6.97
CA THR A 27 -4.72 -3.24 6.96
C THR A 27 -3.88 -4.52 6.95
N ARG A 28 -4.45 -5.61 7.51
CA ARG A 28 -3.96 -6.99 7.34
C ARG A 28 -4.66 -7.72 6.19
N GLY A 29 -5.76 -7.16 5.70
CA GLY A 29 -6.56 -7.69 4.61
C GLY A 29 -6.28 -6.98 3.29
N MET A 30 -7.30 -6.95 2.43
CA MET A 30 -7.20 -6.32 1.12
C MET A 30 -7.41 -4.80 1.22
N VAL A 31 -6.57 -4.03 0.52
CA VAL A 31 -6.62 -2.56 0.47
C VAL A 31 -7.90 -2.07 -0.20
N ASP A 32 -8.30 -2.68 -1.30
CA ASP A 32 -9.51 -2.33 -2.07
C ASP A 32 -10.81 -2.60 -1.29
N GLU A 33 -10.90 -3.70 -0.54
CA GLU A 33 -12.00 -3.94 0.40
C GLU A 33 -12.05 -2.84 1.46
N ARG A 34 -10.90 -2.53 2.09
CA ARG A 34 -10.82 -1.48 3.10
C ARG A 34 -11.18 -0.10 2.55
N MET A 35 -10.75 0.21 1.31
CA MET A 35 -11.14 1.44 0.62
C MET A 35 -12.64 1.51 0.37
N SER A 36 -13.25 0.40 -0.05
CA SER A 36 -14.70 0.32 -0.27
C SER A 36 -15.46 0.58 1.03
N GLU A 37 -15.04 -0.01 2.14
CA GLU A 37 -15.60 0.27 3.47
C GLU A 37 -15.48 1.74 3.84
N LEU A 38 -14.29 2.34 3.69
CA LEU A 38 -14.05 3.75 4.01
C LEU A 38 -14.90 4.69 3.14
N GLN A 39 -15.10 4.35 1.87
CA GLN A 39 -15.92 5.14 0.95
C GLN A 39 -17.37 5.24 1.43
N THR A 40 -17.93 4.19 2.05
CA THR A 40 -19.31 4.23 2.56
C THR A 40 -19.54 5.33 3.59
N GLY A 41 -18.50 5.68 4.37
CA GLY A 41 -18.53 6.74 5.38
C GLY A 41 -17.99 8.09 4.88
N SER A 42 -17.54 8.18 3.63
CA SER A 42 -16.96 9.38 3.05
C SER A 42 -17.86 9.95 1.95
N PRO A 43 -18.37 11.18 2.08
CA PRO A 43 -19.06 11.85 0.99
C PRO A 43 -18.09 12.32 -0.11
N ASP A 44 -16.79 12.41 0.19
CA ASP A 44 -15.74 12.71 -0.77
C ASP A 44 -15.29 11.42 -1.46
N GLN A 45 -15.05 11.48 -2.77
CA GLN A 45 -14.52 10.35 -3.52
C GLN A 45 -13.08 10.08 -3.07
N LEU A 46 -12.78 8.82 -2.76
CA LEU A 46 -11.48 8.41 -2.26
C LEU A 46 -10.66 7.79 -3.40
N VAL A 47 -9.47 8.34 -3.62
CA VAL A 47 -8.52 7.91 -4.64
C VAL A 47 -7.33 7.24 -3.96
N HIS A 48 -6.94 6.05 -4.45
CA HIS A 48 -5.71 5.39 -4.01
C HIS A 48 -4.50 6.12 -4.56
N LEU A 49 -3.57 6.50 -3.68
CA LEU A 49 -2.32 7.14 -4.07
C LEU A 49 -1.14 6.16 -4.10
N GLY A 50 -1.21 5.09 -3.32
CA GLY A 50 -0.13 4.11 -3.20
C GLY A 50 -0.22 3.28 -1.94
N SER A 51 0.43 2.12 -1.95
CA SER A 51 0.53 1.20 -0.83
C SER A 51 1.99 0.82 -0.57
N TYR A 52 2.29 0.53 0.68
CA TYR A 52 3.60 0.16 1.18
C TYR A 52 3.48 -1.10 2.05
N ILE A 53 4.34 -2.09 1.81
CA ILE A 53 4.41 -3.29 2.67
C ILE A 53 5.21 -2.90 3.92
N GLY A 54 4.56 -2.92 5.07
CA GLY A 54 5.16 -2.58 6.35
C GLY A 54 4.89 -3.63 7.42
N HIS A 55 5.05 -3.20 8.65
CA HIS A 55 4.77 -3.95 9.88
C HIS A 55 3.79 -3.16 10.76
N GLU A 56 3.43 -3.74 11.90
CA GLU A 56 2.42 -3.22 12.83
C GLU A 56 2.66 -1.78 13.35
N LEU A 57 3.90 -1.27 13.29
CA LEU A 57 4.26 0.08 13.74
C LEU A 57 4.42 1.08 12.59
N THR A 58 4.41 0.63 11.34
CA THR A 58 4.71 1.47 10.18
C THR A 58 3.74 2.64 10.04
N GLU A 59 2.44 2.42 10.27
CA GLU A 59 1.45 3.51 10.24
C GLU A 59 1.75 4.59 11.29
N ASP A 60 2.02 4.18 12.54
CA ASP A 60 2.33 5.11 13.63
C ASP A 60 3.63 5.89 13.36
N ASP A 61 4.65 5.22 12.84
CA ASP A 61 5.91 5.86 12.46
C ASP A 61 5.72 6.90 11.34
N LEU A 62 4.93 6.59 10.32
CA LEU A 62 4.60 7.54 9.25
C LEU A 62 3.75 8.71 9.76
N ARG A 63 2.79 8.45 10.65
CA ARG A 63 1.99 9.51 11.25
C ARG A 63 2.83 10.44 12.13
N LYS A 64 3.80 9.91 12.87
CA LYS A 64 4.80 10.72 13.60
C LYS A 64 5.65 11.53 12.64
N LYS A 65 6.14 10.91 11.56
CA LYS A 65 6.95 11.57 10.53
C LYS A 65 6.22 12.77 9.90
N PHE A 66 4.92 12.63 9.61
CA PHE A 66 4.11 13.68 8.98
C PHE A 66 3.24 14.48 9.95
N LYS A 67 3.52 14.41 11.25
CA LYS A 67 2.69 15.02 12.30
C LYS A 67 2.47 16.52 12.13
N SER A 68 3.43 17.24 11.55
CA SER A 68 3.32 18.68 11.21
C SER A 68 2.19 19.00 10.23
N HIS A 69 1.73 18.01 9.45
CA HIS A 69 0.68 18.15 8.44
C HIS A 69 -0.64 17.51 8.88
N LEU A 70 -0.75 17.06 10.13
CA LEU A 70 -1.95 16.42 10.64
C LEU A 70 -3.14 17.39 10.58
N SER A 71 -4.22 16.98 9.91
CA SER A 71 -5.51 17.68 9.94
C SER A 71 -6.33 17.20 11.13
N HIS A 72 -6.68 15.91 11.17
CA HIS A 72 -7.44 15.28 12.23
C HIS A 72 -7.35 13.75 12.12
N GLY A 73 -7.32 13.05 13.26
CA GLY A 73 -7.28 11.58 13.30
C GLY A 73 -6.10 11.00 12.51
N GLU A 74 -6.40 10.40 11.36
CA GLU A 74 -5.46 9.79 10.42
C GLU A 74 -5.39 10.56 9.07
N TRP A 75 -6.00 11.75 9.02
CA TRP A 75 -6.04 12.62 7.85
C TRP A 75 -5.05 13.77 7.95
N PHE A 76 -4.36 14.04 6.85
CA PHE A 76 -3.29 15.01 6.71
C PHE A 76 -3.63 16.02 5.62
N TYR A 77 -3.16 17.24 5.77
CA TYR A 77 -3.18 18.22 4.68
C TYR A 77 -2.21 17.80 3.57
N PRO A 78 -2.54 18.07 2.29
CA PRO A 78 -1.65 17.74 1.18
C PRO A 78 -0.33 18.47 1.35
N ASN A 79 0.78 17.74 1.21
CA ASN A 79 2.11 18.28 1.38
C ASN A 79 3.12 17.51 0.51
N THR A 80 4.12 18.22 0.00
CA THR A 80 5.18 17.68 -0.86
C THR A 80 5.90 16.50 -0.22
N ASP A 81 6.15 16.52 1.09
CA ASP A 81 6.89 15.47 1.79
C ASP A 81 6.13 14.13 1.79
N ILE A 82 4.80 14.20 1.85
CA ILE A 82 3.93 13.02 1.78
C ILE A 82 3.94 12.47 0.35
N TYR A 83 3.76 13.33 -0.66
CA TYR A 83 3.79 12.91 -2.06
C TYR A 83 5.14 12.32 -2.47
N ASP A 84 6.24 12.94 -2.03
CA ASP A 84 7.60 12.44 -2.25
C ASP A 84 7.79 11.06 -1.63
N PHE A 85 7.28 10.84 -0.42
CA PHE A 85 7.33 9.54 0.21
C PHE A 85 6.56 8.49 -0.59
N ILE A 86 5.33 8.81 -1.00
CA ILE A 86 4.49 7.92 -1.81
C ILE A 86 5.22 7.58 -3.11
N SER A 87 5.72 8.57 -3.83
CA SER A 87 6.38 8.37 -5.12
C SER A 87 7.66 7.54 -5.04
N LYS A 88 8.39 7.60 -3.92
CA LYS A 88 9.69 6.92 -3.77
C LYS A 88 9.58 5.53 -3.16
N ASN A 89 8.53 5.26 -2.38
CA ASN A 89 8.47 4.07 -1.53
C ASN A 89 7.20 3.24 -1.72
N CYS A 90 6.17 3.77 -2.39
CA CYS A 90 4.90 3.06 -2.52
C CYS A 90 4.71 2.47 -3.92
N ILE A 91 3.88 1.44 -3.97
CA ILE A 91 3.38 0.79 -5.18
C ILE A 91 1.94 1.27 -5.38
N LYS A 92 1.64 1.89 -6.53
CA LYS A 92 0.32 2.45 -6.87
C LYS A 92 -0.60 1.40 -7.46
N ASP A 93 -0.05 0.41 -8.13
CA ASP A 93 -0.84 -0.70 -8.67
C ASP A 93 -1.20 -1.69 -7.54
N ILE A 94 -2.50 -1.85 -7.30
CA ILE A 94 -3.00 -2.73 -6.23
C ILE A 94 -2.69 -4.22 -6.52
N GLN A 95 -2.68 -4.64 -7.78
CA GLN A 95 -2.35 -6.03 -8.09
C GLN A 95 -0.86 -6.30 -7.89
N ALA A 96 -0.01 -5.31 -8.14
CA ALA A 96 1.42 -5.39 -7.85
C ALA A 96 1.70 -5.46 -6.35
N ILE A 97 0.97 -4.74 -5.48
CA ILE A 97 1.16 -4.87 -4.02
C ILE A 97 0.83 -6.30 -3.55
N TYR A 98 -0.26 -6.90 -4.04
CA TYR A 98 -0.66 -8.25 -3.66
C TYR A 98 0.29 -9.31 -4.16
N HIS A 99 0.69 -9.22 -5.43
CA HIS A 99 1.68 -10.14 -5.98
C HIS A 99 3.00 -10.04 -5.20
N THR A 100 3.48 -8.83 -4.94
CA THR A 100 4.72 -8.61 -4.18
C THR A 100 4.61 -9.19 -2.76
N TYR A 101 3.50 -8.94 -2.07
CA TYR A 101 3.26 -9.47 -0.74
C TYR A 101 3.30 -11.01 -0.73
N ASP A 102 2.60 -11.65 -1.67
CA ASP A 102 2.56 -13.11 -1.84
C ASP A 102 3.95 -13.71 -2.13
N GLN A 103 4.73 -13.07 -3.01
CA GLN A 103 6.10 -13.51 -3.30
C GLN A 103 6.98 -13.49 -2.05
N ILE A 104 6.80 -12.48 -1.19
CA ILE A 104 7.59 -12.41 0.03
C ILE A 104 7.12 -13.41 1.08
N GLU A 105 5.81 -13.60 1.26
CA GLU A 105 5.28 -14.63 2.18
C GLU A 105 5.74 -16.05 1.79
N LYS A 106 5.87 -16.31 0.48
CA LYS A 106 6.41 -17.56 -0.05
C LYS A 106 7.95 -17.67 0.07
N GLY A 107 8.62 -16.60 0.51
CA GLY A 107 10.08 -16.53 0.59
C GLY A 107 10.78 -16.48 -0.78
N SER A 108 10.05 -16.20 -1.86
CA SER A 108 10.60 -16.06 -3.22
C SER A 108 11.26 -14.70 -3.44
N LEU A 109 10.95 -13.73 -2.58
CA LEU A 109 11.52 -12.39 -2.57
C LEU A 109 11.72 -11.98 -1.12
N THR A 110 12.80 -11.27 -0.78
CA THR A 110 12.90 -10.58 0.52
C THR A 110 12.22 -9.22 0.46
N PHE A 111 11.96 -8.60 1.62
CA PHE A 111 11.39 -7.26 1.66
C PHE A 111 12.34 -6.23 1.02
N GLU A 112 13.62 -6.32 1.35
CA GLU A 112 14.67 -5.44 0.85
C GLU A 112 14.83 -5.56 -0.67
N GLU A 113 14.80 -6.79 -1.21
CA GLU A 113 14.81 -7.01 -2.65
C GLU A 113 13.59 -6.38 -3.31
N ALA A 114 12.39 -6.61 -2.76
CA ALA A 114 11.15 -6.03 -3.29
C ALA A 114 11.22 -4.52 -3.41
N MET A 115 11.69 -3.84 -2.36
CA MET A 115 11.80 -2.38 -2.36
C MET A 115 12.90 -1.88 -3.32
N SER A 116 13.91 -2.69 -3.61
CA SER A 116 14.97 -2.33 -4.55
C SER A 116 14.59 -2.46 -6.03
N LEU A 117 13.61 -3.30 -6.36
CA LEU A 117 13.18 -3.55 -7.75
C LEU A 117 12.48 -2.33 -8.38
N GLY A 118 11.86 -1.48 -7.55
CA GLY A 118 11.07 -0.34 -7.99
C GLY A 118 9.70 -0.73 -8.56
N GLU A 119 8.78 0.23 -8.57
CA GLU A 119 7.37 0.02 -8.93
C GLU A 119 7.19 -0.59 -10.34
N GLU A 120 7.86 -0.03 -11.35
CA GLU A 120 7.70 -0.46 -12.75
C GLU A 120 7.97 -1.96 -12.91
N ARG A 121 9.02 -2.45 -12.24
CA ARG A 121 9.38 -3.87 -12.29
C ARG A 121 8.34 -4.74 -11.59
N LEU A 122 7.91 -4.36 -10.40
CA LEU A 122 6.89 -5.10 -9.63
C LEU A 122 5.55 -5.19 -10.38
N VAL A 123 5.17 -4.11 -11.08
CA VAL A 123 3.97 -4.10 -11.94
C VAL A 123 4.14 -5.05 -13.12
N SER A 124 5.31 -5.03 -13.77
CA SER A 124 5.60 -5.95 -14.88
C SER A 124 5.54 -7.42 -14.45
N ASP A 125 6.13 -7.74 -13.30
CA ASP A 125 6.16 -9.10 -12.76
C ASP A 125 4.75 -9.57 -12.38
N SER A 126 3.96 -8.70 -11.73
CA SER A 126 2.55 -8.98 -11.41
C SER A 126 1.70 -9.27 -12.65
N LYS A 127 1.82 -8.44 -13.69
CA LYS A 127 1.11 -8.67 -14.97
C LYS A 127 1.48 -9.99 -15.62
N LYS A 128 2.78 -10.32 -15.66
CA LYS A 128 3.26 -11.58 -16.21
C LYS A 128 2.70 -12.77 -15.44
N TYR A 129 2.70 -12.71 -14.11
CA TYR A 129 2.11 -13.74 -13.26
C TYR A 129 0.62 -13.93 -13.56
N MET A 130 -0.14 -12.82 -13.66
CA MET A 130 -1.56 -12.89 -13.99
C MET A 130 -1.82 -13.50 -15.37
N ASP A 131 -1.03 -13.15 -16.38
CA ASP A 131 -1.13 -13.74 -17.73
C ASP A 131 -0.89 -15.26 -17.71
N GLU A 132 0.09 -15.72 -16.92
CA GLU A 132 0.38 -17.15 -16.75
C GLU A 132 -0.76 -17.89 -16.04
N VAL A 133 -1.33 -17.28 -14.99
CA VAL A 133 -2.51 -17.81 -14.30
C VAL A 133 -3.69 -17.93 -15.25
N VAL A 134 -4.02 -16.88 -16.00
CA VAL A 134 -5.14 -16.87 -16.97
C VAL A 134 -4.96 -17.94 -18.03
N LYS A 135 -3.74 -18.11 -18.56
CA LYS A 135 -3.42 -19.18 -19.52
C LYS A 135 -3.61 -20.58 -18.92
N SER A 136 -3.29 -20.76 -17.64
CA SER A 136 -3.40 -22.07 -16.97
C SER A 136 -4.84 -22.52 -16.69
N ILE A 137 -5.80 -21.58 -16.66
CA ILE A 137 -7.22 -21.86 -16.38
C ILE A 137 -8.12 -21.75 -17.62
N SER A 138 -7.56 -21.36 -18.76
CA SER A 138 -8.28 -21.32 -20.03
C SER A 138 -8.28 -22.73 -20.64
N PHE A 139 -9.46 -23.37 -20.66
CA PHE A 139 -9.69 -24.69 -21.26
C PHE A 139 -9.71 -24.65 -22.79
#